data_AF-N2JB81-F1
#
_entry.id   AF-N2JB81-F1
#
_cell.length_a   1.000
_cell.length_b   1.000
_cell.length_c   1.000
_cell.angle_alpha   90.00
_cell.angle_beta   90.00
_cell.angle_gamma   90.00
#
_symmetry.space_group_name_H-M   'P 1'
#
loop_
_entity.id
_entity.type
_entity.pdbx_description
1 polymer ?
#
loop_
_entity_poly.entity_id
_entity_poly.type
_entity_poly.pdbx_seq_one_letter_code
_entity_poly.pdbx_strand_id
1 'polypeptide(L)'
;MHRAGRFIITSLLLFPLLAFAGGNSLLIPSTSRCNLNAAPEELPQALSKCQQTARAGDAQAQYELGSFYYDGKQTPKDLNQARIWFEQASLKGHADAQYRLGTMFFRGEGVQANTVQAYIVLKMAAINGSEDAMDTADLVAEQMRRDELEIATQVLGQIFRDYLQDLQTAGTGNPFAPLP
;
A
#
# COMPACT_ATOMS: atom_id res chain seq x y z
N MET A 1 15.00 58.31 -43.33
CA MET A 1 13.61 58.06 -42.87
C MET A 1 13.22 56.65 -43.30
N HIS A 2 12.59 55.88 -42.40
CA HIS A 2 12.06 54.50 -42.50
C HIS A 2 13.10 53.35 -42.53
N ARG A 3 13.35 52.60 -41.43
CA ARG A 3 12.59 51.45 -40.83
C ARG A 3 12.30 50.35 -41.86
N ALA A 4 12.43 49.04 -41.63
CA ALA A 4 12.81 48.17 -40.52
C ALA A 4 12.92 46.74 -41.08
N GLY A 5 13.59 45.81 -40.39
CA GLY A 5 13.58 44.39 -40.77
C GLY A 5 14.50 43.50 -39.95
N ARG A 6 14.25 43.42 -38.63
CA ARG A 6 14.91 42.50 -37.70
C ARG A 6 14.35 41.09 -37.91
N PHE A 7 15.18 40.11 -38.24
CA PHE A 7 14.87 38.69 -38.09
C PHE A 7 15.53 38.19 -36.79
N ILE A 8 14.72 37.94 -35.77
CA ILE A 8 15.15 37.25 -34.55
C ILE A 8 14.59 35.82 -34.67
N ILE A 9 15.48 34.87 -34.90
CA ILE A 9 15.16 33.43 -34.86
C ILE A 9 15.21 33.02 -33.39
N THR A 10 14.06 32.99 -32.73
CA THR A 10 13.91 32.44 -31.39
C THR A 10 13.91 30.91 -31.47
N SER A 11 15.06 30.30 -31.25
CA SER A 11 15.21 28.87 -30.96
C SER A 11 14.83 28.61 -29.50
N LEU A 12 13.55 28.37 -29.23
CA LEU A 12 13.09 27.84 -27.94
C LEU A 12 13.16 26.30 -28.00
N LEU A 13 14.26 25.72 -27.51
CA LEU A 13 14.33 24.28 -27.25
C LEU A 13 13.50 23.98 -26.00
N LEU A 14 12.24 23.59 -26.21
CA LEU A 14 11.41 22.99 -25.17
C LEU A 14 11.94 21.57 -24.90
N PHE A 15 12.70 21.40 -23.82
CA PHE A 15 12.88 20.09 -23.22
C PHE A 15 11.53 19.66 -22.62
N PRO A 16 10.95 18.51 -23.02
CA PRO A 16 9.81 17.98 -22.30
C PRO A 16 10.32 17.44 -20.97
N LEU A 17 9.97 18.12 -19.88
CA LEU A 17 10.01 17.55 -18.53
C LEU A 17 9.12 16.30 -18.55
N LEU A 18 9.73 15.11 -18.48
CA LEU A 18 9.03 13.89 -18.11
C LEU A 18 8.58 14.03 -16.66
N ALA A 19 7.41 14.62 -16.46
CA ALA A 19 6.69 14.52 -15.21
C ALA A 19 6.28 13.06 -15.04
N PHE A 20 6.90 12.36 -14.08
CA PHE A 20 6.37 11.10 -13.58
C PHE A 20 5.06 11.39 -12.86
N ALA A 21 3.96 11.33 -13.61
CA ALA A 21 2.63 11.21 -13.06
C ALA A 21 2.51 9.81 -12.43
N GLY A 22 2.85 9.71 -11.15
CA GLY A 22 2.45 8.56 -10.34
C GLY A 22 0.94 8.58 -10.19
N GLY A 23 0.29 7.51 -10.63
CA GLY A 23 -1.06 7.13 -10.18
C GLY A 23 -2.23 7.88 -10.81
N ASN A 24 -2.51 7.65 -12.09
CA ASN A 24 -3.89 7.72 -12.59
C ASN A 24 -4.40 6.29 -12.75
N SER A 25 -5.17 5.80 -11.77
CA SER A 25 -5.67 4.42 -11.65
C SER A 25 -6.76 4.03 -12.66
N LEU A 26 -6.95 4.76 -13.76
CA LEU A 26 -8.08 4.54 -14.66
C LEU A 26 -7.77 3.89 -16.01
N LEU A 27 -6.53 3.85 -16.53
CA LEU A 27 -6.31 3.32 -17.89
C LEU A 27 -4.97 2.61 -18.20
N ILE A 28 -4.14 2.27 -17.20
CA ILE A 28 -3.03 1.33 -17.41
C ILE A 28 -2.96 0.43 -16.18
N PRO A 29 -3.29 -0.87 -16.25
CA PRO A 29 -2.96 -1.76 -15.15
C PRO A 29 -1.46 -1.68 -14.97
N SER A 30 -0.99 -1.55 -13.74
CA SER A 30 0.43 -1.59 -13.37
C SER A 30 1.01 -3.00 -13.60
N THR A 31 0.74 -3.60 -14.77
CA THR A 31 1.11 -4.95 -15.15
C THR A 31 2.60 -5.12 -14.89
N SER A 32 2.84 -5.82 -13.77
CA SER A 32 4.01 -6.59 -13.44
C SER A 32 5.36 -5.87 -13.56
N ARG A 33 5.65 -4.94 -12.64
CA ARG A 33 7.07 -4.75 -12.24
C ARG A 33 7.61 -5.97 -11.49
N CYS A 34 6.71 -6.72 -10.85
CA CYS A 34 6.97 -7.99 -10.21
C CYS A 34 5.92 -8.99 -10.72
N ASN A 35 6.36 -10.03 -11.44
CA ASN A 35 5.54 -11.21 -11.76
C ASN A 35 6.32 -12.43 -11.30
N LEU A 36 5.84 -13.08 -10.25
CA LEU A 36 6.49 -14.26 -9.69
C LEU A 36 5.82 -15.57 -10.13
N ASN A 37 4.81 -15.50 -11.01
CA ASN A 37 4.23 -16.66 -11.71
C ASN A 37 5.00 -16.99 -12.99
N ALA A 38 6.31 -16.75 -13.02
CA ALA A 38 7.19 -17.00 -14.17
C ALA A 38 7.50 -18.49 -14.32
N ALA A 39 8.01 -18.90 -15.48
CA ALA A 39 8.51 -20.26 -15.66
C ALA A 39 9.66 -20.55 -14.66
N PRO A 40 9.83 -21.81 -14.17
CA PRO A 40 10.83 -22.14 -13.17
C PRO A 40 12.27 -21.67 -13.51
N GLU A 41 12.62 -21.69 -14.79
CA GLU A 41 13.90 -21.24 -15.33
C GLU A 41 14.11 -19.71 -15.24
N GLU A 42 13.04 -18.93 -15.31
CA GLU A 42 13.06 -17.45 -15.25
C GLU A 42 12.86 -16.93 -13.82
N LEU A 43 12.34 -17.78 -12.93
CA LEU A 43 11.99 -17.43 -11.56
C LEU A 43 13.12 -16.76 -10.77
N PRO A 44 14.40 -17.22 -10.82
CA PRO A 44 15.47 -16.55 -10.09
C PRO A 44 15.67 -15.09 -10.51
N GLN A 45 15.58 -14.81 -11.82
CA GLN A 45 15.71 -13.47 -12.36
C GLN A 45 14.50 -12.60 -11.99
N ALA A 46 13.29 -13.15 -12.13
CA ALA A 46 12.04 -12.49 -11.76
C ALA A 46 12.03 -12.12 -10.26
N LEU A 47 12.44 -13.06 -9.39
CA LEU A 47 12.54 -12.85 -7.95
C LEU A 47 13.56 -11.76 -7.61
N SER A 48 14.76 -11.81 -8.21
CA SER A 48 15.79 -10.78 -8.01
C SER A 48 15.28 -9.39 -8.39
N LYS A 49 14.61 -9.28 -9.54
CA LYS A 49 14.04 -8.00 -10.00
C LYS A 49 12.95 -7.50 -9.05
N CYS A 50 12.04 -8.38 -8.64
CA CYS A 50 10.98 -8.05 -7.72
C CYS A 50 11.51 -7.58 -6.36
N GLN A 51 12.51 -8.27 -5.81
CA GLN A 51 13.19 -7.87 -4.57
C GLN A 51 13.82 -6.48 -4.67
N GLN A 52 14.43 -6.14 -5.81
CA GLN A 52 14.97 -4.79 -6.02
C GLN A 52 13.86 -3.73 -6.02
N THR A 53 12.75 -3.99 -6.72
CA THR A 53 11.61 -3.08 -6.77
C THR A 53 10.93 -2.91 -5.41
N ALA A 54 10.74 -4.00 -4.66
CA ALA A 54 10.20 -3.96 -3.31
C ALA A 54 11.11 -3.20 -2.33
N ARG A 55 12.44 -3.38 -2.44
CA ARG A 55 13.42 -2.61 -1.65
C ARG A 55 13.46 -1.12 -2.01
N ALA A 56 13.07 -0.76 -3.23
CA ALA A 56 12.87 0.64 -3.63
C ALA A 56 11.56 1.24 -3.08
N GLY A 57 10.78 0.48 -2.32
CA GLY A 57 9.59 0.96 -1.62
C GLY A 57 8.29 0.86 -2.42
N ASP A 58 8.28 0.09 -3.51
CA ASP A 58 7.07 -0.21 -4.29
C ASP A 58 6.16 -1.17 -3.50
N ALA A 59 5.01 -0.67 -3.05
CA ALA A 59 4.10 -1.41 -2.19
C ALA A 59 3.47 -2.63 -2.89
N GLN A 60 3.22 -2.55 -4.21
CA GLN A 60 2.72 -3.70 -4.97
C GLN A 60 3.77 -4.82 -4.99
N ALA A 61 5.03 -4.50 -5.32
CA ALA A 61 6.10 -5.51 -5.33
C ALA A 61 6.33 -6.14 -3.93
N GLN A 62 6.19 -5.36 -2.86
CA GLN A 62 6.21 -5.88 -1.49
C GLN A 62 5.04 -6.85 -1.26
N TYR A 63 3.81 -6.50 -1.67
CA TYR A 63 2.67 -7.41 -1.59
C TYR A 63 2.88 -8.71 -2.40
N GLU A 64 3.40 -8.61 -3.62
CA GLU A 64 3.68 -9.77 -4.47
C GLU A 64 4.72 -10.72 -3.85
N LEU A 65 5.80 -10.17 -3.25
CA LEU A 65 6.77 -10.99 -2.50
C LEU A 65 6.14 -11.65 -1.28
N GLY A 66 5.32 -10.91 -0.54
CA GLY A 66 4.60 -11.46 0.59
C GLY A 66 3.73 -12.65 0.17
N SER A 67 2.97 -12.49 -0.91
CA SER A 67 2.11 -13.54 -1.48
C SER A 67 2.92 -14.74 -1.99
N PHE A 68 4.05 -14.50 -2.64
CA PHE A 68 4.94 -15.55 -3.12
C PHE A 68 5.45 -16.47 -1.99
N TYR A 69 5.92 -15.89 -0.88
CA TYR A 69 6.37 -16.67 0.27
C TYR A 69 5.21 -17.28 1.07
N TYR A 70 4.05 -16.63 1.09
CA TYR A 70 2.85 -17.13 1.77
C TYR A 70 2.27 -18.37 1.08
N ASP A 71 2.17 -18.34 -0.25
CA ASP A 71 1.57 -19.40 -1.06
C ASP A 71 2.50 -20.61 -1.18
N GLY A 72 3.82 -20.38 -1.27
CA GLY A 72 4.81 -21.44 -1.36
C GLY A 72 4.69 -22.34 -2.61
N LYS A 73 4.15 -21.82 -3.72
CA LYS A 73 3.93 -22.60 -4.96
C LYS A 73 5.20 -22.92 -5.73
N GLN A 74 6.13 -21.97 -5.81
CA GLN A 74 7.41 -22.09 -6.54
C GLN A 74 8.63 -21.91 -5.62
N THR A 75 8.39 -21.79 -4.32
CA THR A 75 9.39 -21.71 -3.24
C THR A 75 8.83 -22.43 -2.02
N PRO A 76 9.63 -22.95 -1.09
CA PRO A 76 9.11 -23.36 0.21
C PRO A 76 8.33 -22.21 0.86
N LYS A 77 7.16 -22.54 1.44
CA LYS A 77 6.33 -21.60 2.19
C LYS A 77 7.14 -21.02 3.37
N ASP A 78 7.20 -19.70 3.46
CA ASP A 78 7.87 -18.98 4.54
C ASP A 78 6.98 -17.84 5.04
N LEU A 79 6.22 -18.14 6.10
CA LEU A 79 5.28 -17.18 6.67
C LEU A 79 5.97 -16.00 7.37
N ASN A 80 7.22 -16.15 7.81
CA ASN A 80 7.96 -15.05 8.41
C ASN A 80 8.37 -14.03 7.34
N GLN A 81 8.90 -14.49 6.20
CA GLN A 81 9.16 -13.62 5.05
C GLN A 81 7.88 -12.99 4.53
N ALA A 82 6.81 -13.77 4.40
CA ALA A 82 5.51 -13.26 3.98
C ALA A 82 5.03 -12.10 4.85
N ARG A 83 5.04 -12.29 6.18
CA ARG A 83 4.66 -11.26 7.15
C ARG A 83 5.48 -9.99 6.97
N ILE A 84 6.82 -10.10 6.90
CA ILE A 84 7.70 -8.93 6.77
C ILE A 84 7.36 -8.09 5.53
N TRP A 85 7.13 -8.75 4.40
CA TRP A 85 6.78 -8.05 3.17
C TRP A 85 5.38 -7.44 3.21
N PHE A 86 4.40 -8.14 3.80
CA PHE A 86 3.07 -7.58 4.01
C PHE A 86 3.07 -6.41 4.98
N GLU A 87 3.86 -6.44 6.06
CA GLU A 87 4.05 -5.32 6.99
C GLU A 87 4.56 -4.07 6.25
N GLN A 88 5.56 -4.23 5.39
CA GLN A 88 6.11 -3.10 4.63
C GLN A 88 5.08 -2.49 3.65
N ALA A 89 4.34 -3.32 2.92
CA ALA A 89 3.28 -2.86 2.03
C ALA A 89 2.11 -2.24 2.81
N SER A 90 1.77 -2.82 3.96
CA SER A 90 0.71 -2.38 4.86
C SER A 90 0.97 -0.96 5.40
N LEU A 91 2.20 -0.66 5.79
CA LEU A 91 2.62 0.67 6.24
C LEU A 91 2.49 1.75 5.15
N LYS A 92 2.37 1.35 3.88
CA LYS A 92 2.16 2.25 2.74
C LYS A 92 0.69 2.32 2.29
N GLY A 93 -0.22 1.72 3.03
CA GLY A 93 -1.65 1.75 2.72
C GLY A 93 -2.09 0.72 1.67
N HIS A 94 -1.27 -0.29 1.35
CA HIS A 94 -1.69 -1.32 0.38
C HIS A 94 -2.79 -2.21 0.98
N ALA A 95 -4.02 -2.06 0.48
CA ALA A 95 -5.22 -2.68 1.04
C ALA A 95 -5.12 -4.21 1.15
N ASP A 96 -4.73 -4.91 0.08
CA ASP A 96 -4.64 -6.38 0.12
C ASP A 96 -3.53 -6.90 1.04
N ALA A 97 -2.43 -6.15 1.19
CA ALA A 97 -1.37 -6.51 2.12
C ALA A 97 -1.83 -6.34 3.57
N GLN A 98 -2.58 -5.27 3.85
CA GLN A 98 -3.23 -5.08 5.15
C GLN A 98 -4.22 -6.21 5.42
N TYR A 99 -5.06 -6.57 4.45
CA TYR A 99 -5.99 -7.69 4.59
C TYR A 99 -5.26 -9.01 4.94
N ARG A 100 -4.24 -9.37 4.16
CA ARG A 100 -3.43 -10.58 4.42
C ARG A 100 -2.75 -10.52 5.79
N LEU A 101 -2.14 -9.40 6.15
CA LEU A 101 -1.49 -9.24 7.45
C LEU A 101 -2.50 -9.36 8.61
N GLY A 102 -3.67 -8.73 8.48
CA GLY A 102 -4.75 -8.81 9.45
C GLY A 102 -5.26 -10.24 9.65
N THR A 103 -5.46 -10.99 8.56
CA THR A 103 -5.84 -12.41 8.65
C THR A 103 -4.74 -13.28 9.25
N MET A 104 -3.45 -13.00 8.99
CA MET A 104 -2.34 -13.69 9.63
C MET A 104 -2.32 -13.47 11.15
N PHE A 105 -2.54 -12.23 11.62
CA PHE A 105 -2.70 -11.95 13.05
C PHE A 105 -3.93 -12.63 13.64
N PHE A 106 -5.04 -12.69 12.90
CA PHE A 106 -6.25 -13.32 13.41
C PHE A 106 -6.07 -14.83 13.59
N ARG A 107 -5.44 -15.49 12.61
CA ARG A 107 -5.26 -16.95 12.58
C ARG A 107 -3.99 -17.43 13.28
N GLY A 108 -3.07 -16.53 13.62
CA GLY A 108 -1.75 -16.89 14.14
C GLY A 108 -0.85 -17.56 13.09
N GLU A 109 -0.94 -17.14 11.83
CA GLU A 109 -0.17 -17.75 10.74
C GLU A 109 1.23 -17.13 10.68
N GLY A 110 2.25 -17.89 11.12
CA GLY A 110 3.64 -17.41 11.16
C GLY A 110 3.90 -16.31 12.19
N VAL A 111 2.90 -15.99 13.01
CA VAL A 111 2.94 -15.02 14.10
C VAL A 111 2.02 -15.48 15.22
N GLN A 112 2.22 -15.01 16.45
CA GLN A 112 1.24 -15.27 17.51
C GLN A 112 -0.08 -14.60 17.16
N ALA A 113 -1.20 -15.31 17.36
CA ALA A 113 -2.51 -14.74 17.13
C ALA A 113 -2.75 -13.51 18.03
N ASN A 114 -3.31 -12.45 17.45
CA ASN A 114 -3.59 -11.19 18.14
C ASN A 114 -4.82 -10.51 17.51
N THR A 115 -5.96 -10.60 18.20
CA THR A 115 -7.24 -10.05 17.75
C THR A 115 -7.24 -8.52 17.68
N VAL A 116 -6.53 -7.84 18.59
CA VAL A 116 -6.40 -6.37 18.58
C VAL A 116 -5.66 -5.91 17.33
N GLN A 117 -4.48 -6.49 17.04
CA GLN A 117 -3.71 -6.16 15.85
C GLN A 117 -4.48 -6.52 14.57
N ALA A 118 -5.11 -7.70 14.53
CA ALA A 118 -5.94 -8.12 13.41
C ALA A 118 -7.06 -7.11 13.12
N TYR A 119 -7.83 -6.74 14.13
CA TYR A 119 -8.96 -5.82 13.98
C TYR A 119 -8.52 -4.44 13.47
N ILE A 120 -7.46 -3.86 14.05
CA ILE A 120 -6.93 -2.55 13.62
C ILE A 120 -6.50 -2.63 12.15
N VAL A 121 -5.70 -3.62 11.77
CA VAL A 121 -5.18 -3.75 10.40
C VAL A 121 -6.30 -4.03 9.39
N LEU A 122 -7.30 -4.85 9.74
CA LEU A 122 -8.45 -5.12 8.87
C LEU A 122 -9.34 -3.89 8.69
N LYS A 123 -9.60 -3.09 9.73
CA LYS A 123 -10.31 -1.81 9.58
C LYS A 123 -9.53 -0.84 8.69
N MET A 124 -8.20 -0.77 8.81
CA MET A 124 -7.37 0.02 7.89
C MET A 124 -7.45 -0.50 6.44
N ALA A 125 -7.45 -1.82 6.23
CA ALA A 125 -7.60 -2.43 4.92
C ALA A 125 -8.94 -2.03 4.27
N ALA A 126 -10.04 -2.06 5.04
CA ALA A 126 -11.35 -1.64 4.57
C ALA A 126 -11.37 -0.17 4.14
N ILE A 127 -10.76 0.72 4.94
CA ILE A 127 -10.62 2.14 4.61
C ILE A 127 -9.82 2.33 3.32
N ASN A 128 -8.79 1.52 3.09
CA ASN A 128 -7.96 1.58 1.89
C ASN A 128 -8.53 0.82 0.68
N GLY A 129 -9.75 0.27 0.78
CA GLY A 129 -10.48 -0.30 -0.35
C GLY A 129 -10.47 -1.82 -0.47
N SER A 130 -10.06 -2.56 0.56
CA SER A 130 -10.25 -4.01 0.61
C SER A 130 -11.69 -4.34 0.98
N GLU A 131 -12.47 -4.80 0.00
CA GLU A 131 -13.92 -5.04 0.14
C GLU A 131 -14.24 -6.08 1.23
N ASP A 132 -13.48 -7.18 1.30
CA ASP A 132 -13.69 -8.28 2.26
C ASP A 132 -13.18 -7.98 3.69
N ALA A 133 -12.44 -6.88 3.86
CA ALA A 133 -11.77 -6.61 5.13
C ALA A 133 -12.73 -6.18 6.24
N MET A 134 -13.83 -5.49 5.91
CA MET A 134 -14.80 -5.05 6.90
C MET A 134 -15.53 -6.25 7.52
N ASP A 135 -16.03 -7.17 6.70
CA ASP A 135 -16.69 -8.39 7.16
C ASP A 135 -15.74 -9.22 8.03
N THR A 136 -14.49 -9.33 7.61
CA THR A 136 -13.47 -10.04 8.40
C THR A 136 -13.20 -9.34 9.73
N ALA A 137 -13.13 -8.00 9.76
CA ALA A 137 -12.95 -7.25 11.00
C ALA A 137 -14.12 -7.47 11.97
N ASP A 138 -15.34 -7.55 11.46
CA ASP A 138 -16.53 -7.78 12.28
C ASP A 138 -16.51 -9.20 12.88
N LEU A 139 -16.09 -10.22 12.11
CA LEU A 139 -15.83 -11.57 12.64
C LEU A 139 -14.73 -11.58 13.73
N VAL A 140 -13.68 -10.77 13.58
CA VAL A 140 -12.65 -10.64 14.64
C VAL A 140 -13.26 -10.01 15.89
N ALA A 141 -14.06 -8.94 15.74
CA ALA A 141 -14.68 -8.23 16.85
C ALA A 141 -15.62 -9.11 17.69
N GLU A 142 -16.32 -10.06 17.07
CA GLU A 142 -17.15 -11.05 17.76
C GLU A 142 -16.34 -11.92 18.74
N GLN A 143 -15.04 -12.10 18.52
CA GLN A 143 -14.15 -12.90 19.37
C GLN A 143 -13.36 -12.05 20.38
N MET A 144 -13.44 -10.73 20.29
CA MET A 144 -12.69 -9.83 21.16
C MET A 144 -13.37 -9.64 22.51
N ARG A 145 -12.56 -9.54 23.55
CA ARG A 145 -13.04 -9.04 24.84
C ARG A 145 -13.37 -7.55 24.72
N ARG A 146 -14.27 -7.06 25.58
CA ARG A 146 -14.69 -5.64 25.55
C ARG A 146 -13.53 -4.67 25.71
N ASP A 147 -12.58 -4.97 26.59
CA ASP A 147 -11.37 -4.17 26.81
C ASP A 147 -10.43 -4.19 25.59
N GLU A 148 -10.30 -5.32 24.91
CA GLU A 148 -9.52 -5.41 23.67
C GLU A 148 -10.13 -4.57 22.55
N LEU A 149 -11.45 -4.62 22.40
CA LEU A 149 -12.16 -3.83 21.40
C LEU A 149 -12.06 -2.33 21.72
N GLU A 150 -12.13 -1.97 22.99
CA GLU A 150 -11.92 -0.59 23.46
C GLU A 150 -10.50 -0.11 23.12
N ILE A 151 -9.47 -0.88 23.44
CA ILE A 151 -8.07 -0.57 23.09
C ILE A 151 -7.93 -0.37 21.57
N ALA A 152 -8.46 -1.29 20.78
CA ALA A 152 -8.36 -1.22 19.33
C ALA A 152 -9.05 0.03 18.76
N THR A 153 -10.24 0.36 19.28
CA THR A 153 -11.00 1.55 18.88
C THR A 153 -10.30 2.84 19.29
N GLN A 154 -9.68 2.88 20.47
CA GLN A 154 -8.88 4.02 20.93
C GLN A 154 -7.68 4.26 20.01
N VAL A 155 -6.97 3.19 19.62
CA VAL A 155 -5.84 3.27 18.69
C VAL A 155 -6.28 3.78 17.32
N LEU A 156 -7.35 3.23 16.75
CA LEU A 156 -7.90 3.71 15.47
C LEU A 156 -8.31 5.19 15.54
N GLY A 157 -8.94 5.60 16.65
CA GLY A 157 -9.29 7.00 16.90
C GLY A 157 -8.06 7.91 17.00
N GLN A 158 -6.95 7.43 17.58
CA GLN A 158 -5.70 8.19 17.63
C GLN A 158 -5.09 8.36 16.25
N ILE A 159 -5.02 7.28 15.45
CA ILE A 159 -4.54 7.31 14.06
C ILE A 159 -5.31 8.37 13.26
N PHE A 160 -6.64 8.39 13.38
CA PHE A 160 -7.45 9.39 12.68
C PHE A 160 -7.20 10.82 13.19
N ARG A 161 -7.02 11.02 14.51
CA ARG A 161 -6.66 12.34 15.06
C ARG A 161 -5.31 12.84 14.54
N ASP A 162 -4.31 11.98 14.50
CA ASP A 162 -2.97 12.33 14.01
C ASP A 162 -3.04 12.74 12.53
N TYR A 163 -3.77 11.99 11.72
CA TYR A 163 -4.04 12.34 10.31
C TYR A 163 -4.68 13.74 10.16
N LEU A 164 -5.68 14.08 10.98
CA LEU A 164 -6.32 15.39 10.92
C LEU A 164 -5.37 16.52 11.32
N GLN A 165 -4.47 16.28 12.28
CA GLN A 165 -3.45 17.26 12.68
C GLN A 165 -2.44 17.49 11.55
N ASP A 166 -2.00 16.42 10.89
CA ASP A 166 -1.12 16.50 9.73
C ASP A 166 -1.75 17.32 8.60
N LEU A 167 -3.04 17.14 8.32
CA LEU A 167 -3.77 17.98 7.34
C LEU A 167 -3.78 19.46 7.73
N GLN A 168 -4.11 19.76 8.99
CA GLN A 168 -4.14 21.14 9.48
C GLN A 168 -2.77 21.82 9.37
N THR A 169 -1.69 21.10 9.70
CA THR A 169 -0.32 21.64 9.61
C THR A 169 0.19 21.74 8.17
N ALA A 170 -0.32 20.91 7.26
CA ALA A 170 -0.06 20.99 5.81
C ALA A 170 -0.75 22.19 5.12
N GLY A 171 -1.49 23.02 5.85
CA GLY A 171 -2.12 24.23 5.34
C GLY A 171 -3.40 23.99 4.53
N THR A 172 -4.03 22.81 4.67
CA THR A 172 -5.22 22.45 3.89
C THR A 172 -6.54 23.08 4.39
N GLY A 173 -6.47 24.06 5.30
CA GLY A 173 -7.65 24.63 5.95
C GLY A 173 -8.30 23.67 6.96
N ASN A 174 -9.50 23.99 7.44
CA ASN A 174 -10.25 23.08 8.30
C ASN A 174 -10.60 21.80 7.50
N PRO A 175 -10.12 20.59 7.87
CA PRO A 175 -10.36 19.37 7.11
C PRO A 175 -11.84 18.94 7.08
N PHE A 176 -12.68 19.57 7.90
CA PHE A 176 -14.14 19.36 7.94
C PHE A 176 -14.94 20.54 7.34
N ALA A 177 -14.28 21.52 6.73
CA ALA A 177 -15.01 22.59 6.05
C ALA A 177 -15.83 21.99 4.89
N PRO A 178 -17.08 22.46 4.67
CA PRO A 178 -17.83 22.09 3.48
C PRO A 178 -17.01 22.40 2.22
N LEU A 179 -16.96 21.46 1.28
CA LEU A 179 -16.43 21.75 -0.06
C LEU A 179 -17.36 22.78 -0.74
N PRO A 180 -16.80 23.78 -1.45
CA PRO A 180 -17.60 24.78 -2.16
C PRO A 180 -18.46 24.19 -3.28
#